data_AF-A0A9X6AGE6-F1
#
_entry.id   AF-A0A9X6AGE6-F1
#
_cell.length_a   1.000
_cell.length_b   1.000
_cell.length_c   1.000
_cell.angle_alpha   90.00
_cell.angle_beta   90.00
_cell.angle_gamma   90.00
#
_symmetry.space_group_name_H-M   'P 1'
#
loop_
_entity.id
_entity.type
_entity.pdbx_description
1 polymer ?
#
loop_
_entity_poly.entity_id
_entity_poly.type
_entity_poly.pdbx_seq_one_letter_code
_entity_poly.pdbx_strand_id
1 'polypeptide(L)'
;ETVAAPVRIADAATVRLLRPGDRVDVIAADGGSEGRVVAAGARVAEVPDFAATESGALVVLSVPRATAARLAGAGTTARLAVTLC
;
A
#
# COMPACT_ATOMS: atom_id res chain seq x y z
N GLU A 1 1.18 -13.43 -13.75
CA GLU A 1 1.86 -12.17 -14.09
C GLU A 1 1.68 -11.14 -12.97
N THR A 2 2.74 -10.41 -12.64
CA THR A 2 2.70 -9.29 -11.68
C THR A 2 2.60 -7.97 -12.42
N VAL A 3 1.86 -7.01 -11.85
CA VAL A 3 1.69 -5.65 -12.37
C VAL A 3 2.15 -4.64 -11.32
N ALA A 4 2.51 -3.45 -11.77
CA ALA A 4 2.76 -2.31 -10.91
C ALA A 4 1.41 -1.70 -10.46
N ALA A 5 1.19 -1.64 -9.15
CA ALA A 5 -0.01 -1.07 -8.54
C ALA A 5 0.39 0.14 -7.67
N PRO A 6 0.05 1.38 -8.07
CA PRO A 6 0.17 2.54 -7.22
C PRO A 6 -0.86 2.46 -6.08
N VAL A 7 -0.40 2.59 -4.84
CA VAL A 7 -1.22 2.53 -3.63
C VAL A 7 -0.89 3.73 -2.76
N ARG A 8 -1.93 4.41 -2.25
CA ARG A 8 -1.75 5.49 -1.29
C ARG A 8 -1.86 4.94 0.13
N ILE A 9 -0.80 5.12 0.91
CA ILE A 9 -0.70 4.70 2.30
C ILE A 9 -0.96 5.91 3.19
N ALA A 10 -1.89 5.77 4.13
CA ALA A 10 -2.41 6.86 4.94
C ALA A 10 -1.32 7.53 5.80
N ASP A 11 -0.36 6.76 6.30
CA ASP A 11 0.78 7.28 7.05
C ASP A 11 2.00 7.49 6.14
N ALA A 12 2.27 8.75 5.82
CA ALA A 12 3.42 9.14 5.03
C ALA A 12 4.77 8.96 5.75
N ALA A 13 4.80 9.01 7.08
CA ALA A 13 6.04 8.80 7.83
C ALA A 13 6.50 7.34 7.71
N THR A 14 5.56 6.39 7.75
CA THR A 14 5.85 4.98 7.49
C THR A 14 6.40 4.75 6.08
N VAL A 15 5.84 5.42 5.06
CA VAL A 15 6.34 5.30 3.67
C VAL A 15 7.80 5.75 3.52
N ARG A 16 8.25 6.73 4.29
CA ARG A 16 9.65 7.22 4.26
C ARG A 16 10.67 6.19 4.75
N LEU A 17 10.22 5.13 5.43
CA LEU A 17 11.07 4.03 5.85
C LEU A 17 11.29 2.99 4.74
N LEU A 18 10.39 2.96 3.75
CA LEU A 18 10.40 1.95 2.70
C LEU A 18 11.45 2.25 1.64
N ARG A 19 11.96 1.17 1.04
CA ARG A 19 12.87 1.19 -0.11
C ARG A 19 12.37 0.24 -1.19
N PRO A 20 12.67 0.52 -2.48
CA PRO A 20 12.50 -0.47 -3.53
C PRO A 20 13.18 -1.79 -3.16
N GLY A 21 12.43 -2.89 -3.20
CA GLY A 21 12.88 -4.21 -2.79
C GLY A 21 12.25 -4.73 -1.50
N ASP A 22 11.76 -3.86 -0.62
CA ASP A 22 11.12 -4.25 0.63
C ASP A 22 9.88 -5.10 0.40
N ARG A 23 9.53 -5.92 1.40
CA ARG A 23 8.27 -6.65 1.44
C ARG A 23 7.36 -6.07 2.49
N VAL A 24 6.11 -5.88 2.11
CA VAL A 24 5.09 -5.33 2.99
C VAL A 24 3.79 -6.11 2.89
N ASP A 25 3.11 -6.20 4.02
CA ASP A 25 1.69 -6.52 4.05
C ASP A 25 0.90 -5.20 4.02
N VAL A 26 -0.12 -5.14 3.16
CA VAL A 26 -1.03 -4.00 3.06
C VAL A 26 -2.29 -4.31 3.84
N ILE A 27 -2.61 -3.43 4.78
CA ILE A 27 -3.76 -3.54 5.68
C ILE A 27 -4.78 -2.47 5.30
N ALA A 28 -6.03 -2.84 5.12
CA ALA A 28 -7.14 -1.91 4.99
C ALA A 28 -7.83 -1.75 6.35
N ALA A 29 -7.98 -0.50 6.81
CA ALA A 29 -8.73 -0.14 8.00
C ALA A 29 -9.93 0.74 7.63
N ASP A 30 -11.13 0.29 8.00
CA ASP A 30 -12.41 0.92 7.70
C ASP A 30 -13.06 1.48 8.98
N GLY A 31 -12.57 2.63 9.44
CA GLY A 31 -13.29 3.54 10.36
C GLY A 31 -13.74 3.00 11.74
N GLY A 32 -13.46 1.74 12.08
CA GLY A 32 -13.90 1.11 13.32
C GLY A 32 -13.82 -0.41 13.40
N SER A 33 -13.46 -1.13 12.33
CA SER A 33 -13.23 -2.60 12.38
C SER A 33 -11.74 -2.98 12.47
N GLU A 34 -11.47 -4.22 12.88
CA GLU A 34 -10.11 -4.78 12.86
C GLU A 34 -9.54 -4.72 11.43
N GLY A 35 -8.33 -4.16 11.31
CA GLY A 35 -7.66 -4.04 10.01
C GLY A 35 -7.51 -5.39 9.33
N ARG A 36 -7.83 -5.45 8.03
CA ARG A 36 -7.72 -6.69 7.23
C ARG A 36 -6.57 -6.64 6.25
N VAL A 37 -5.81 -7.73 6.17
CA VAL A 37 -4.78 -7.88 5.14
C VAL A 37 -5.44 -7.99 3.77
N VAL A 38 -5.11 -7.06 2.86
CA VAL A 38 -5.61 -7.06 1.48
C VAL A 38 -4.56 -7.53 0.48
N ALA A 39 -3.29 -7.40 0.82
CA ALA A 39 -2.16 -7.96 0.10
C ALA A 39 -1.08 -8.40 1.10
N ALA A 40 -0.58 -9.62 0.96
CA ALA A 40 0.49 -10.13 1.80
C ALA A 40 1.80 -10.24 1.00
N GLY A 41 2.93 -9.87 1.62
CA GLY A 41 4.29 -10.00 1.09
C GLY A 41 4.52 -9.25 -0.23
N ALA A 42 3.76 -8.17 -0.48
CA ALA A 42 3.88 -7.38 -1.70
C ALA A 42 5.25 -6.71 -1.76
N ARG A 43 5.90 -6.77 -2.92
CA ARG A 43 7.21 -6.17 -3.09
C ARG A 43 7.06 -4.69 -3.46
N VAL A 44 7.76 -3.81 -2.76
CA VAL A 44 7.88 -2.40 -3.13
C VAL A 44 8.69 -2.31 -4.41
N ALA A 45 8.06 -1.85 -5.49
CA ALA A 45 8.71 -1.62 -6.77
C ALA A 45 9.34 -0.22 -6.83
N GLU A 46 8.62 0.78 -6.29
CA GLU A 46 9.06 2.17 -6.28
C GLU A 46 8.44 2.89 -5.08
N VAL A 47 9.16 3.86 -4.54
CA VAL A 47 8.64 4.85 -3.58
C VAL A 47 8.79 6.21 -4.25
N PRO A 48 7.76 6.70 -4.96
CA PRO A 48 7.85 7.96 -5.68
C PRO A 48 8.11 9.14 -4.73
N ASP A 49 9.04 10.02 -5.11
CA ASP A 49 9.34 11.24 -4.36
C ASP A 49 8.32 12.34 -4.69
N PHE A 50 7.08 12.13 -4.24
CA PHE A 50 6.04 13.14 -4.27
C PHE A 50 5.82 13.70 -2.87
N ALA A 51 5.48 15.00 -2.79
CA ALA A 51 5.07 15.60 -1.54
C ALA A 51 3.91 14.81 -0.93
N ALA A 52 4.11 14.35 0.30
CA ALA A 52 3.06 13.70 1.07
C ALA A 52 1.87 14.67 1.22
N THR A 53 0.67 14.12 1.11
CA THR A 53 -0.58 14.87 1.30
C THR A 53 -1.18 14.53 2.66
N GLU A 54 -2.20 15.27 3.09
CA GLU A 54 -3.00 14.88 4.27
C GLU A 54 -3.65 13.49 4.11
N SER A 55 -3.80 13.03 2.87
CA SER A 55 -4.29 11.68 2.54
C SER A 55 -3.17 10.61 2.55
N GLY A 56 -1.93 10.99 2.86
CA GLY A 56 -0.78 10.10 2.91
C GLY A 56 0.16 10.18 1.71
N ALA A 57 0.95 9.12 1.49
CA ALA A 57 2.01 9.05 0.47
C ALA A 57 1.82 7.86 -0.48
N LEU A 58 2.38 7.96 -1.69
CA LEU A 58 2.27 6.93 -2.72
C LEU A 58 3.42 5.91 -2.61
N VAL A 59 3.09 4.65 -2.87
CA VAL A 59 4.04 3.55 -3.06
C VAL A 59 3.58 2.73 -4.26
N VAL A 60 4.50 2.24 -5.08
CA VAL A 60 4.18 1.33 -6.18
C VAL A 60 4.57 -0.09 -5.76
N LEU A 61 3.60 -0.99 -5.78
CA LEU A 61 3.79 -2.39 -5.41
C LEU A 61 3.77 -3.29 -6.65
N SER A 62 4.67 -4.27 -6.67
CA SER A 62 4.61 -5.38 -7.63
C SER A 62 3.75 -6.50 -7.05
N VAL A 63 2.58 -6.71 -7.64
CA VAL A 63 1.55 -7.64 -7.13
C VAL A 63 0.87 -8.41 -8.27
N PRO A 64 0.26 -9.58 -8.03
CA PRO A 64 -0.61 -10.23 -9.01
C PRO A 64 -1.74 -9.30 -9.47
N ARG A 65 -2.16 -9.40 -10.74
CA ARG A 65 -3.20 -8.51 -11.30
C ARG A 65 -4.52 -8.52 -10.53
N ALA A 66 -4.95 -9.67 -10.01
CA ALA A 66 -6.13 -9.76 -9.15
C ALA A 66 -5.96 -9.00 -7.82
N THR A 67 -4.75 -9.02 -7.24
CA THR A 67 -4.42 -8.27 -6.02
C THR A 67 -4.40 -6.77 -6.29
N ALA A 68 -3.90 -6.32 -7.45
CA ALA A 68 -3.96 -4.92 -7.84
C ALA A 68 -5.40 -4.38 -7.88
N ALA A 69 -6.35 -5.16 -8.44
CA ALA A 69 -7.76 -4.80 -8.44
C ALA A 69 -8.35 -4.70 -7.02
N ARG A 70 -7.95 -5.61 -6.11
CA ARG A 70 -8.36 -5.57 -4.70
C ARG A 70 -7.81 -4.34 -3.97
N LEU A 71 -6.53 -4.01 -4.19
CA LEU A 71 -5.89 -2.81 -3.62
C LEU A 71 -6.58 -1.53 -4.12
N ALA A 72 -6.87 -1.45 -5.42
CA ALA A 72 -7.59 -0.33 -6.01
C ALA A 72 -8.97 -0.14 -5.39
N GLY A 73 -9.74 -1.24 -5.22
CA GLY A 73 -11.06 -1.18 -4.59
C GLY A 73 -11.00 -0.90 -3.07
N ALA A 74 -9.98 -1.36 -2.37
CA ALA A 74 -9.80 -1.06 -0.96
C ALA A 74 -9.42 0.41 -0.74
N GLY A 75 -8.55 0.98 -1.59
CA GLY A 75 -8.11 2.37 -1.47
C GLY A 75 -9.21 3.41 -1.72
N THR A 76 -10.34 3.03 -2.32
CA THR A 76 -11.49 3.94 -2.48
C THR A 76 -12.44 3.96 -1.28
N THR A 77 -12.35 2.97 -0.39
CA THR A 77 -13.31 2.78 0.72
C THR A 77 -12.66 2.74 2.10
N ALA A 78 -11.35 2.47 2.17
CA ALA A 78 -10.62 2.29 3.41
C ALA A 78 -9.29 3.05 3.42
N ARG A 79 -8.79 3.35 4.62
CA ARG A 79 -7.42 3.85 4.80
C ARG A 79 -6.46 2.67 4.75
N LEU A 80 -5.43 2.76 3.93
CA LEU A 80 -4.44 1.71 3.78
C LEU A 80 -3.21 1.99 4.66
N ALA A 81 -2.74 0.97 5.35
CA ALA A 81 -1.52 0.94 6.12
C ALA A 81 -0.60 -0.17 5.60
N VAL A 82 0.67 -0.15 5.99
CA VAL A 82 1.62 -1.20 5.67
C VAL A 82 2.37 -1.66 6.91
N THR A 83 2.79 -2.92 6.91
CA THR A 83 3.75 -3.47 7.88
C THR A 83 4.92 -4.08 7.13
N LEU A 84 6.14 -3.92 7.65
CA LEU A 84 7.34 -4.51 7.06
C LEU A 84 7.48 -5.97 7.52
N CYS A 85 7.86 -6.85 6.60
CA CYS A 85 8.12 -8.27 6.84
C CYS A 85 9.62 -8.58 6.94
#